data_AF-A0A2M8LYR0-F1
#
_entry.id   AF-A0A2M8LYR0-F1
#
_cell.length_a   1.000
_cell.length_b   1.000
_cell.length_c   1.000
_cell.angle_alpha   90.00
_cell.angle_beta   90.00
_cell.angle_gamma   90.00
#
_symmetry.space_group_name_H-M   'P 1'
#
loop_
_entity.id
_entity.type
_entity.pdbx_description
1 polymer ?
#
loop_
_entity_poly.entity_id
_entity_poly.type
_entity_poly.pdbx_seq_one_letter_code
_entity_poly.pdbx_strand_id
1 'polypeptide(L)'
;MPRVNVFAYPISEYGQDGPQLVGWFNPDSAIKYDEGTRWDGNNNVSVNPVGQFGHQALYRTKGGRWVLNTWSQWEGSEGKYEFVDDATAKDWLLRNDEDDAVEQWFGELEEEAGPNLGGRPAVGTKVETRLPDDVLAALDERAKAEGIPRAEMIRRLVAASL
;
A
#
# COMPACT_ATOMS: atom_id res chain seq x y z
N MET A 1 -22.11 20.55 -13.10
CA MET A 1 -21.00 19.83 -12.47
C MET A 1 -21.49 18.41 -12.20
N PRO A 2 -20.87 17.39 -12.79
CA PRO A 2 -21.26 16.01 -12.53
C PRO A 2 -20.94 15.65 -11.07
N ARG A 3 -21.85 14.89 -10.45
CA ARG A 3 -21.72 14.38 -9.08
C ARG A 3 -21.79 12.87 -9.16
N VAL A 4 -20.74 12.20 -8.70
CA VAL A 4 -20.71 10.74 -8.57
C VAL A 4 -20.81 10.39 -7.09
N ASN A 5 -21.78 9.54 -6.76
CA ASN A 5 -21.98 9.04 -5.41
C ASN A 5 -20.99 7.90 -5.12
N VAL A 6 -20.42 7.91 -3.92
CA VAL A 6 -19.48 6.91 -3.44
C VAL A 6 -20.16 6.11 -2.34
N PHE A 7 -20.07 4.78 -2.44
CA PHE A 7 -20.74 3.85 -1.54
C PHE A 7 -19.73 3.05 -0.72
N ALA A 8 -20.16 2.57 0.44
CA ALA A 8 -19.48 1.50 1.17
C ALA A 8 -20.36 0.24 1.12
N TYR A 9 -19.71 -0.91 1.13
CA TYR A 9 -20.37 -2.22 1.05
C TYR A 9 -20.02 -3.04 2.30
N PRO A 10 -20.54 -2.66 3.48
CA PRO A 10 -20.25 -3.38 4.71
C PRO A 10 -20.78 -4.81 4.63
N ILE A 11 -20.01 -5.75 5.17
CA ILE A 11 -20.42 -7.14 5.35
C ILE A 11 -20.83 -7.28 6.81
N SER A 12 -22.10 -7.63 7.05
CA SER A 12 -22.61 -7.95 8.37
C SER A 12 -22.55 -9.46 8.63
N GLU A 13 -22.75 -9.86 9.88
CA GLU A 13 -22.80 -11.28 10.28
C GLU A 13 -23.93 -12.06 9.56
N TYR A 14 -24.91 -11.35 9.00
CA TYR A 14 -26.05 -11.90 8.28
C TYR A 14 -25.93 -11.83 6.76
N GLY A 15 -24.81 -11.32 6.22
CA GLY A 15 -24.53 -11.25 4.79
C GLY A 15 -24.06 -9.88 4.33
N GLN A 16 -24.12 -9.64 3.03
CA GLN A 16 -23.75 -8.34 2.46
C GLN A 16 -24.91 -7.37 2.69
N ASP A 17 -24.70 -6.35 3.52
CA ASP A 17 -25.67 -5.27 3.66
C ASP A 17 -25.73 -4.50 2.33
N GLY A 18 -26.88 -3.86 2.07
CA GLY A 18 -27.03 -3.03 0.87
C GLY A 18 -26.01 -1.88 0.84
N PRO A 19 -25.70 -1.33 -0.35
CA PRO A 19 -24.76 -0.23 -0.50
C PRO A 19 -25.17 0.98 0.35
N GLN A 20 -24.22 1.48 1.15
CA GLN A 20 -24.43 2.67 1.99
C GLN A 20 -23.77 3.89 1.34
N LEU A 21 -24.53 4.95 1.10
CA LEU A 21 -23.99 6.21 0.58
C LEU A 21 -23.08 6.85 1.63
N VAL A 22 -21.77 6.86 1.37
CA VAL A 22 -20.76 7.44 2.27
C VAL A 22 -20.26 8.79 1.81
N GLY A 23 -20.51 9.17 0.56
CA GLY A 23 -20.19 10.51 0.08
C GLY A 23 -20.38 10.69 -1.41
N TRP A 24 -19.73 11.71 -1.94
CA TRP A 24 -19.70 12.01 -3.36
C TRP A 24 -18.40 12.71 -3.74
N PHE A 25 -18.07 12.69 -5.02
CA PHE A 25 -16.99 13.48 -5.61
C PHE A 25 -17.39 14.00 -7.00
N ASN A 26 -16.64 14.99 -7.48
CA ASN A 26 -16.79 15.49 -8.85
C ASN A 26 -15.64 14.93 -9.71
N PRO A 27 -15.93 14.02 -10.67
CA PRO A 27 -14.91 13.38 -11.49
C PRO A 27 -14.16 14.37 -12.38
N ASP A 28 -14.82 15.43 -12.87
CA ASP A 28 -14.18 16.44 -13.74
C ASP A 28 -13.10 17.27 -13.01
N SER A 29 -13.11 17.24 -11.68
CA SER A 29 -12.12 17.93 -10.84
C SER A 29 -11.13 16.99 -10.16
N ALA A 30 -11.24 15.69 -10.45
CA ALA A 30 -10.35 14.67 -9.92
C ALA A 30 -9.27 14.34 -10.96
N ILE A 31 -8.11 13.90 -10.48
CA ILE A 31 -7.11 13.27 -11.34
C ILE A 31 -7.48 11.80 -11.46
N LYS A 32 -7.56 11.30 -12.69
CA LYS A 32 -7.92 9.91 -12.99
C LYS A 32 -6.67 9.17 -13.43
N TYR A 33 -6.49 7.98 -12.88
CA TYR A 33 -5.53 6.97 -13.29
C TYR A 33 -6.30 5.80 -13.89
N ASP A 34 -5.96 5.46 -15.12
CA ASP A 34 -6.55 4.34 -15.83
C ASP A 34 -5.79 3.06 -15.47
N GLU A 35 -6.47 1.92 -15.51
CA GLU A 35 -5.79 0.65 -15.27
C GLU A 35 -4.73 0.37 -16.34
N GLY A 36 -3.62 -0.20 -15.90
CA GLY A 36 -2.66 -0.84 -16.77
C GLY A 36 -3.27 -2.11 -17.38
N THR A 37 -2.89 -2.39 -18.62
CA THR A 37 -3.21 -3.66 -19.29
C THR A 37 -1.92 -4.34 -19.71
N ARG A 38 -1.82 -5.65 -19.49
CA ARG A 38 -0.68 -6.47 -19.93
C ARG A 38 -1.11 -7.50 -20.97
N TRP A 39 -0.21 -7.82 -21.89
CA TRP A 39 -0.42 -8.88 -22.87
C TRP A 39 -0.18 -10.26 -22.23
N ASP A 40 -1.17 -11.15 -22.26
CA ASP A 40 -1.06 -12.51 -21.69
C ASP A 40 -0.69 -13.60 -22.73
N GLY A 41 -0.39 -13.20 -23.97
CA GLY A 41 -0.15 -14.11 -25.08
C GLY A 41 -1.34 -14.30 -26.01
N ASN A 42 -2.55 -13.89 -25.58
CA ASN A 42 -3.78 -14.03 -26.36
C ASN A 42 -4.67 -12.76 -26.32
N ASN A 43 -4.63 -11.97 -25.24
CA ASN A 43 -5.38 -10.73 -25.09
C ASN A 43 -4.64 -9.71 -24.21
N ASN A 44 -5.04 -8.42 -24.30
CA ASN A 44 -4.68 -7.43 -23.30
C ASN A 44 -5.62 -7.62 -22.10
N VAL A 45 -5.06 -8.01 -20.96
CA VAL A 45 -5.78 -8.22 -19.70
C VAL A 45 -5.41 -7.14 -18.69
N SER A 46 -6.39 -6.63 -17.95
CA SER A 46 -6.16 -5.66 -16.88
C SER A 46 -5.19 -6.22 -15.85
N VAL A 47 -4.28 -5.38 -15.33
CA VAL A 47 -3.30 -5.80 -14.31
C VAL A 47 -3.96 -5.99 -12.94
N ASN A 48 -5.09 -5.32 -12.69
CA ASN A 48 -5.93 -5.49 -11.50
C ASN A 48 -7.34 -6.04 -11.87
N PRO A 49 -7.44 -7.29 -12.35
CA PRO A 49 -8.71 -7.80 -12.84
C PRO A 49 -9.66 -8.08 -11.68
N VAL A 50 -10.84 -7.44 -11.71
CA VAL A 50 -11.99 -7.84 -10.88
C VAL A 50 -12.82 -8.87 -11.66
N GLY A 51 -12.23 -10.04 -11.89
CA GLY A 51 -12.74 -11.07 -12.79
C GLY A 51 -12.33 -10.85 -14.26
N GLN A 52 -12.76 -11.74 -15.16
CA GLN A 52 -12.32 -11.79 -16.57
C GLN A 52 -12.70 -10.54 -17.41
N PHE A 53 -13.69 -9.78 -16.95
CA PHE A 53 -14.32 -8.68 -17.68
C PHE A 53 -14.47 -7.43 -16.80
N GLY A 54 -13.76 -7.39 -15.68
CA GLY A 54 -13.80 -6.30 -14.71
C GLY A 54 -12.65 -5.33 -14.98
N HIS A 55 -12.98 -4.06 -14.99
CA HIS A 55 -12.08 -2.95 -15.18
C HIS A 55 -12.06 -2.07 -13.93
N GLN A 56 -10.94 -1.39 -13.71
CA GLN A 56 -10.77 -0.44 -12.63
C GLN A 56 -10.20 0.90 -13.08
N ALA A 57 -10.47 1.95 -12.32
CA ALA A 57 -9.82 3.25 -12.44
C ALA A 57 -9.75 3.90 -11.06
N LEU A 58 -8.65 4.57 -10.77
CA LEU A 58 -8.43 5.24 -9.49
C LEU A 58 -8.52 6.76 -9.66
N TYR A 59 -9.22 7.42 -8.75
CA TYR A 59 -9.38 8.87 -8.77
C TYR A 59 -8.78 9.51 -7.53
N ARG A 60 -7.95 10.55 -7.71
CA ARG A 60 -7.54 11.48 -6.67
C ARG A 60 -8.47 12.69 -6.66
N THR A 61 -9.27 12.83 -5.60
CA THR A 61 -10.13 14.01 -5.46
C THR A 61 -9.33 15.25 -5.03
N LYS A 62 -9.80 16.46 -5.40
CA LYS A 62 -9.20 17.73 -4.95
C LYS A 62 -9.12 17.87 -3.42
N GLY A 63 -10.03 17.22 -2.70
CA GLY A 63 -10.07 17.20 -1.24
C GLY A 63 -9.13 16.17 -0.59
N GLY A 64 -8.31 15.47 -1.39
CA GLY A 64 -7.32 14.56 -0.86
C GLY A 64 -7.83 13.17 -0.47
N ARG A 65 -8.98 12.74 -1.00
CA ARG A 65 -9.48 11.35 -0.88
C ARG A 65 -9.29 10.56 -2.17
N TRP A 66 -9.12 9.25 -2.06
CA TRP A 66 -9.04 8.31 -3.17
C TRP A 66 -10.36 7.61 -3.42
N VAL A 67 -10.77 7.50 -4.68
CA VAL A 67 -11.97 6.78 -5.09
C VAL A 67 -11.61 5.72 -6.12
N LEU A 68 -11.89 4.46 -5.80
CA LEU A 68 -11.75 3.35 -6.74
C LEU A 68 -13.07 3.17 -7.49
N ASN A 69 -13.02 3.23 -8.81
CA ASN A 69 -14.11 2.85 -9.68
C ASN A 69 -13.88 1.42 -10.17
N THR A 70 -14.87 0.55 -10.05
CA THR A 70 -14.86 -0.79 -10.63
C THR A 70 -16.10 -0.97 -11.51
N TRP A 71 -15.92 -1.35 -12.77
CA TRP A 71 -17.04 -1.63 -13.69
C TRP A 71 -16.78 -2.88 -14.50
N SER A 72 -17.80 -3.39 -15.18
CA SER A 72 -17.66 -4.49 -16.13
C SER A 72 -18.02 -4.04 -17.54
N GLN A 73 -17.42 -4.67 -18.55
CA GLN A 73 -17.76 -4.45 -19.96
C GLN A 73 -19.11 -5.08 -20.38
N TRP A 74 -19.79 -5.81 -19.49
CA TRP A 74 -21.13 -6.34 -19.76
C TRP A 74 -22.18 -5.22 -19.85
N GLU A 75 -23.05 -5.32 -20.86
CA GLU A 75 -24.13 -4.37 -21.08
C GLU A 75 -25.06 -4.32 -19.85
N GLY A 76 -25.29 -3.10 -19.32
CA GLY A 76 -26.08 -2.88 -18.11
C GLY A 76 -25.30 -2.93 -16.79
N SER A 77 -23.98 -3.15 -16.81
CA SER A 77 -23.17 -3.04 -15.59
C SER A 77 -22.94 -1.58 -15.23
N GLU A 78 -23.47 -1.15 -14.07
CA GLU A 78 -23.11 0.14 -13.49
C GLU A 78 -21.77 0.06 -12.76
N GLY A 79 -20.96 1.11 -12.89
CA GLY A 79 -19.70 1.23 -12.15
C GLY A 79 -19.93 1.47 -10.66
N LYS A 80 -19.17 0.78 -9.83
CA LYS A 80 -19.16 0.94 -8.37
C LYS A 80 -18.03 1.89 -7.99
N TYR A 81 -18.34 2.85 -7.12
CA TYR A 81 -17.38 3.83 -6.63
C TYR A 81 -17.24 3.69 -5.12
N GLU A 82 -16.02 3.49 -4.66
CA GLU A 82 -15.70 3.26 -3.25
C GLU A 82 -14.55 4.15 -2.79
N PHE A 83 -14.61 4.66 -1.55
CA PHE A 83 -13.45 5.33 -0.97
C PHE A 83 -12.44 4.28 -0.53
N VAL A 84 -11.18 4.48 -0.90
CA VAL A 84 -10.08 3.62 -0.48
C VAL A 84 -9.09 4.42 0.36
N ASP A 85 -8.33 3.72 1.20
CA ASP A 85 -7.26 4.33 1.97
C ASP A 85 -5.99 4.53 1.11
N ASP A 86 -5.05 5.27 1.68
CA ASP A 86 -3.78 5.61 1.04
C ASP A 86 -2.93 4.36 0.73
N ALA A 87 -2.99 3.32 1.59
CA ALA A 87 -2.27 2.08 1.38
C ALA A 87 -2.81 1.31 0.16
N THR A 88 -4.13 1.20 0.05
CA THR A 88 -4.82 0.56 -1.08
C THR A 88 -4.60 1.34 -2.37
N ALA A 89 -4.67 2.68 -2.31
CA ALA A 89 -4.40 3.52 -3.47
C ALA A 89 -2.95 3.39 -3.96
N LYS A 90 -1.97 3.33 -3.04
CA LYS A 90 -0.55 3.12 -3.37
C LYS A 90 -0.30 1.75 -4.01
N ASP A 91 -0.82 0.68 -3.43
CA ASP A 91 -0.71 -0.69 -3.98
C ASP A 91 -1.36 -0.78 -5.37
N TRP A 92 -2.51 -0.11 -5.57
CA TRP A 92 -3.16 -0.05 -6.87
C TRP A 92 -2.27 0.66 -7.91
N LEU A 93 -1.71 1.83 -7.61
CA LEU A 93 -0.85 2.56 -8.54
C LEU A 93 0.42 1.78 -8.89
N LEU A 94 1.08 1.19 -7.89
CA LEU A 94 2.26 0.34 -8.11
C LEU A 94 1.97 -0.84 -9.05
N ARG A 95 0.82 -1.49 -8.90
CA ARG A 95 0.43 -2.58 -9.79
C ARG A 95 0.11 -2.15 -11.21
N ASN A 96 -0.19 -0.87 -11.44
CA ASN A 96 -0.46 -0.33 -12.77
C ASN A 96 0.76 0.38 -13.38
N ASP A 97 1.95 0.22 -12.78
CA ASP A 97 3.19 0.89 -13.20
C ASP A 97 3.07 2.43 -13.22
N GLU A 98 2.21 3.00 -12.36
CA GLU A 98 2.00 4.45 -12.20
C GLU A 98 2.98 5.05 -11.18
N ASP A 99 4.28 4.78 -11.36
CA ASP A 99 5.35 5.13 -10.41
C ASP A 99 5.45 6.65 -10.17
N ASP A 100 5.27 7.46 -11.22
CA ASP A 100 5.24 8.93 -11.16
C ASP A 100 4.12 9.42 -10.22
N ALA A 101 2.96 8.77 -10.25
CA ALA A 101 1.84 9.11 -9.39
C ALA A 101 2.11 8.69 -7.95
N VAL A 102 2.80 7.56 -7.75
CA VAL A 102 3.19 7.13 -6.41
C VAL A 102 4.17 8.13 -5.79
N GLU A 103 5.18 8.55 -6.55
CA GLU A 103 6.13 9.56 -6.11
C GLU A 103 5.44 10.90 -5.79
N GLN A 104 4.53 11.34 -6.68
CA GLN A 104 3.79 12.60 -6.52
C GLN A 104 2.96 12.66 -5.23
N TRP A 105 2.27 11.56 -4.87
CA TRP A 105 1.28 11.58 -3.78
C TRP A 105 1.75 10.94 -2.49
N PHE A 106 2.71 10.02 -2.55
CA PHE A 106 3.21 9.27 -1.39
C PHE A 106 4.69 9.53 -1.10
N GLY A 107 5.38 10.32 -1.93
CA GLY A 107 6.81 10.62 -1.81
C GLY A 107 7.69 9.56 -2.46
N GLU A 108 9.01 9.77 -2.38
CA GLU A 108 10.03 8.90 -2.99
C GLU A 108 9.79 7.43 -2.60
N LEU A 109 9.62 6.58 -3.61
CA LEU A 109 9.51 5.14 -3.42
C LEU A 109 10.80 4.66 -2.75
N GLU A 110 10.70 4.10 -1.54
CA GLU A 110 11.81 3.36 -0.96
C GLU A 110 12.21 2.29 -1.98
N GLU A 111 13.43 2.41 -2.50
CA GLU A 111 14.05 1.49 -3.45
C GLU A 111 13.73 0.06 -3.02
N GLU A 112 13.08 -0.71 -3.89
CA GLU A 112 12.46 -2.01 -3.57
C GLU A 112 13.45 -2.91 -2.81
N ALA A 113 13.35 -2.91 -1.47
CA ALA A 113 14.04 -3.88 -0.65
C ALA A 113 13.31 -5.19 -0.88
N GLY A 114 13.80 -5.97 -1.85
CA GLY A 114 13.31 -7.30 -2.18
C GLY A 114 13.08 -8.16 -0.93
N PRO A 115 12.34 -9.28 -1.06
CA PRO A 115 11.76 -10.02 0.06
C PRO A 115 12.76 -10.14 1.21
N ASN A 116 12.39 -9.57 2.36
CA ASN A 116 13.17 -9.58 3.57
C ASN A 116 13.58 -11.02 3.89
N LEU A 117 14.79 -11.41 3.48
CA LEU A 117 15.39 -12.72 3.70
C LEU A 117 15.72 -12.87 5.20
N GLY A 118 14.69 -12.95 6.05
CA GLY A 118 14.82 -13.25 7.47
C GLY A 118 15.37 -12.13 8.36
N GLY A 119 15.22 -10.86 8.00
CA GLY A 119 15.61 -9.73 8.85
C GLY A 119 14.62 -9.47 9.99
N ARG A 120 15.14 -9.54 11.23
CA ARG A 120 14.45 -9.26 12.50
C ARG A 120 13.54 -8.01 12.42
N PRO A 121 12.31 -8.03 12.98
CA PRO A 121 11.35 -6.92 12.87
C PRO A 121 11.93 -5.58 13.32
N ALA A 122 11.57 -4.51 12.61
CA ALA A 122 11.95 -3.14 12.94
C ALA A 122 11.42 -2.78 14.34
N VAL A 123 12.31 -2.35 15.24
CA VAL A 123 11.94 -1.87 16.58
C VAL A 123 12.53 -0.47 16.75
N GLY A 124 11.66 0.54 16.72
CA GLY A 124 12.00 1.96 16.98
C GLY A 124 12.74 2.66 15.84
N THR A 125 13.04 3.96 16.06
CA THR A 125 13.78 4.81 15.13
C THR A 125 15.22 4.33 14.96
N LYS A 126 15.71 4.28 13.72
CA LYS A 126 17.08 3.90 13.39
C LYS A 126 18.07 4.98 13.84
N VAL A 127 19.12 4.57 14.56
CA VAL A 127 20.26 5.42 14.95
C VAL A 127 21.55 4.73 14.47
N GLU A 128 22.38 5.45 13.73
CA GLU A 128 23.66 4.95 13.23
C GLU A 128 24.84 5.61 13.96
N THR A 129 25.75 4.79 14.49
CA THR A 129 26.99 5.26 15.15
C THR A 129 28.14 4.31 14.80
N ARG A 130 29.38 4.83 14.76
CA ARG A 130 30.57 4.01 14.61
C ARG A 130 31.11 3.63 15.98
N LEU A 131 31.23 2.33 16.24
CA LEU A 131 31.86 1.79 17.43
C LEU A 131 33.28 1.32 17.10
N PRO A 132 34.24 1.48 18.01
CA PRO A 132 35.56 0.85 17.91
C PRO A 132 35.48 -0.68 17.75
N ASP A 133 36.44 -1.28 17.04
CA ASP A 133 36.42 -2.71 16.70
C ASP A 133 36.47 -3.62 17.93
N ASP A 134 37.16 -3.21 18.99
CA ASP A 134 37.23 -3.91 20.27
C ASP A 134 35.87 -3.94 20.99
N VAL A 135 35.12 -2.84 20.91
CA VAL A 135 33.76 -2.74 21.46
C VAL A 135 32.79 -3.64 20.68
N LEU A 136 32.92 -3.68 19.36
CA LEU A 136 32.10 -4.57 18.51
C LEU A 136 32.38 -6.04 18.80
N ALA A 137 33.65 -6.43 18.96
CA ALA A 137 34.03 -7.79 19.32
C ALA A 137 33.47 -8.20 20.69
N ALA A 138 33.58 -7.32 21.69
CA ALA A 138 33.04 -7.57 23.03
C ALA A 138 31.50 -7.73 23.02
N LEU A 139 30.81 -6.94 22.21
CA LEU A 139 29.37 -7.02 22.03
C LEU A 139 28.93 -8.36 21.41
N ASP A 140 29.67 -8.85 20.41
CA ASP A 140 29.40 -10.12 19.75
C ASP A 140 29.61 -11.32 20.65
N GLU A 141 30.72 -11.35 21.39
CA GLU A 141 30.99 -12.41 22.35
C GLU A 141 29.90 -12.48 23.42
N ARG A 142 29.47 -11.31 23.93
CA ARG A 142 28.39 -11.24 24.92
C ARG A 142 27.04 -11.69 24.35
N ALA A 143 26.71 -11.25 23.13
CA ALA A 143 25.47 -11.64 22.45
C ALA A 143 25.41 -13.16 22.23
N LYS A 144 26.54 -13.75 21.83
CA LYS A 144 26.70 -15.20 21.65
C LYS A 144 26.59 -15.96 22.98
N ALA A 145 27.22 -15.46 24.04
CA ALA A 145 27.15 -16.07 25.37
C ALA A 145 25.72 -16.10 25.95
N GLU A 146 24.93 -15.06 25.68
CA GLU A 146 23.54 -14.96 26.13
C GLU A 146 22.52 -15.56 25.12
N GLY A 147 22.97 -16.00 23.95
CA GLY A 147 22.11 -16.59 22.92
C GLY A 147 21.10 -15.60 22.31
N ILE A 148 21.39 -14.30 22.35
CA ILE A 148 20.51 -13.25 21.83
C ILE A 148 21.14 -12.52 20.64
N PRO A 149 20.35 -11.95 19.71
CA PRO A 149 20.92 -11.23 18.57
C PRO A 149 21.66 -9.95 19.02
N ARG A 150 22.72 -9.56 18.28
CA ARG A 150 23.54 -8.35 18.55
C ARG A 150 22.69 -7.10 18.85
N ALA A 151 21.67 -6.84 18.04
CA ALA A 151 20.78 -5.69 18.24
C ALA A 151 20.00 -5.73 19.57
N GLU A 152 19.70 -6.92 20.11
CA GLU A 152 19.10 -7.06 21.45
C GLU A 152 20.09 -6.71 22.54
N MET A 153 21.33 -7.19 22.38
CA MET A 153 22.41 -6.89 23.32
C MET A 153 22.65 -5.38 23.40
N ILE A 154 22.69 -4.70 22.26
CA ILE A 154 22.82 -3.23 22.20
C ILE A 154 21.70 -2.57 23.01
N ARG A 155 20.43 -2.95 22.76
CA ARG A 155 19.28 -2.38 23.47
C ARG A 155 19.38 -2.57 24.97
N ARG A 156 19.75 -3.78 25.43
CA ARG A 156 19.91 -4.07 26.86
C ARG A 156 21.00 -3.22 27.51
N LEU A 157 22.15 -3.10 26.85
CA LEU A 157 23.27 -2.31 27.38
C LEU A 157 22.93 -0.82 27.45
N VAL A 158 22.27 -0.28 26.42
CA VAL A 158 21.79 1.10 26.41
C VAL A 158 20.75 1.31 27.51
N ALA A 159 19.73 0.43 27.61
CA ALA A 159 18.69 0.54 28.62
C ALA A 159 19.22 0.41 30.06
N ALA A 160 20.26 -0.40 30.29
CA ALA A 160 20.90 -0.53 31.60
C ALA A 160 21.82 0.65 31.97
N SER A 161 22.15 1.51 30.99
CA SER A 161 23.03 2.68 31.19
C SER A 161 22.26 4.02 31.23
N LEU A 162 20.94 3.97 31.09
CA LEU A 162 20.01 5.09 31.27
C LEU A 162 19.46 5.10 32.71
#